data_AF-A0A8B4IHV0-F1
#
_entry.id   AF-A0A8B4IHV0-F1
#
_cell.length_a   1.000
_cell.length_b   1.000
_cell.length_c   1.000
_cell.angle_alpha   90.00
_cell.angle_beta   90.00
_cell.angle_gamma   90.00
#
_symmetry.space_group_name_H-M   'P 1'
#
loop_
_entity.id
_entity.type
_entity.pdbx_description
1 polymer ?
#
loop_
_entity_poly.entity_id
_entity_poly.type
_entity_poly.pdbx_seq_one_letter_code
_entity_poly.pdbx_strand_id
1 'polypeptide(L)'
;MALRFVGVAADGQGFVLGRQGRFRLSLKHAQVDGRAVEWAASDLAGEPASGQLLPGQTLVARAAGLPIAGRRLTAQVDIDTELPAEALEVRDETHLEGHGRFELISPAVPPNQ
;
A
#
# COMPACT_ATOMS: atom_id res chain seq x y z
N MET A 1 -7.26 10.09 -7.30
CA MET A 1 -5.96 9.95 -6.64
C MET A 1 -5.72 8.47 -6.44
N ALA A 2 -4.53 8.00 -6.74
CA ALA A 2 -4.15 6.61 -6.57
C ALA A 2 -2.82 6.54 -5.81
N LEU A 3 -2.61 5.46 -5.07
CA LEU A 3 -1.42 5.23 -4.26
C LEU A 3 -0.93 3.81 -4.51
N ARG A 4 0.37 3.66 -4.66
CA ARG A 4 1.02 2.35 -4.61
C ARG A 4 2.25 2.40 -3.73
N PHE A 5 2.71 1.23 -3.30
CA PHE A 5 4.02 1.08 -2.67
C PHE A 5 4.94 0.31 -3.62
N VAL A 6 6.15 0.80 -3.78
CA VAL A 6 7.20 0.17 -4.59
C VAL A 6 8.33 -0.25 -3.67
N GLY A 7 8.58 -1.56 -3.64
CA GLY A 7 9.63 -2.19 -2.85
C GLY A 7 9.95 -3.57 -3.40
N VAL A 8 10.88 -4.28 -2.77
CA VAL A 8 11.23 -5.65 -3.18
C VAL A 8 10.13 -6.59 -2.71
N ALA A 9 9.47 -7.28 -3.65
CA ALA A 9 8.44 -8.26 -3.35
C ALA A 9 9.07 -9.47 -2.63
N ALA A 10 8.54 -9.84 -1.47
CA ALA A 10 8.86 -11.12 -0.84
C ALA A 10 8.04 -12.25 -1.48
N ASP A 11 6.78 -11.94 -1.80
CA ASP A 11 5.80 -12.78 -2.44
C ASP A 11 4.72 -11.88 -3.10
N GLY A 12 3.55 -12.43 -3.47
CA GLY A 12 2.45 -11.64 -4.01
C GLY A 12 1.65 -10.85 -2.97
N GLN A 13 2.02 -10.90 -1.69
CA GLN A 13 1.24 -10.39 -0.55
C GLN A 13 2.04 -9.48 0.40
N GLY A 14 3.35 -9.32 0.19
CA GLY A 14 4.20 -8.50 1.04
C GLY A 14 5.58 -8.21 0.45
N PHE A 15 6.36 -7.46 1.21
CA PHE A 15 7.67 -6.97 0.83
C PHE A 15 8.75 -7.55 1.74
N VAL A 16 9.98 -7.63 1.25
CA VAL A 16 11.10 -8.22 1.98
C VAL A 16 11.45 -7.40 3.24
N LEU A 17 11.66 -8.09 4.35
CA LEU A 17 12.19 -7.53 5.61
C LEU A 17 13.46 -8.30 6.01
N GLY A 18 14.61 -7.65 5.94
CA GLY A 18 15.90 -8.29 6.20
C GLY A 18 16.17 -9.45 5.25
N ARG A 19 16.76 -10.54 5.75
CA ARG A 19 17.15 -11.70 4.92
C ARG A 19 16.04 -12.72 4.70
N GLN A 20 15.12 -12.86 5.65
CA GLN A 20 14.16 -13.97 5.72
C GLN A 20 12.75 -13.52 6.13
N GLY A 21 12.59 -12.27 6.53
CA GLY A 21 11.31 -11.73 6.96
C GLY A 21 10.52 -11.14 5.81
N ARG A 22 9.29 -10.77 6.13
CA ARG A 22 8.44 -9.93 5.28
C ARG A 22 7.69 -8.90 6.09
N PHE A 23 7.25 -7.84 5.44
CA PHE A 23 6.28 -6.92 5.98
C PHE A 23 5.12 -6.71 5.02
N ARG A 24 3.92 -6.51 5.57
CA ARG A 24 2.72 -6.12 4.82
C ARG A 24 2.32 -4.71 5.21
N LEU A 25 1.72 -4.01 4.25
CA LEU A 25 1.26 -2.64 4.42
C LEU A 25 -0.24 -2.59 4.21
N SER A 26 -0.96 -1.93 5.12
CA SER A 26 -2.36 -1.62 4.93
C SER A 26 -2.67 -0.15 5.22
N LEU A 27 -3.59 0.41 4.45
CA LEU A 27 -4.05 1.79 4.58
C LEU A 27 -5.38 1.83 5.33
N LYS A 28 -5.42 2.57 6.43
CA LYS A 28 -6.63 2.79 7.25
C LYS A 28 -7.02 4.26 7.28
N HIS A 29 -8.28 4.52 7.61
CA HIS A 29 -8.81 5.86 7.84
C HIS A 29 -8.46 6.87 6.72
N ALA A 30 -8.52 6.41 5.46
CA ALA A 30 -8.10 7.21 4.33
C ALA A 30 -9.08 8.36 4.07
N GLN A 31 -8.53 9.54 3.75
CA GLN A 31 -9.29 10.75 3.45
C GLN A 31 -8.66 11.49 2.26
N VAL A 32 -9.51 12.02 1.40
CA VAL A 32 -9.12 12.99 0.35
C VAL A 32 -9.78 14.32 0.66
N ASP A 33 -8.95 15.36 0.85
CA ASP A 33 -9.39 16.71 1.23
C ASP A 33 -10.33 16.71 2.45
N GLY A 34 -10.09 15.81 3.42
CA GLY A 34 -10.89 15.65 4.64
C GLY A 34 -12.14 14.76 4.51
N ARG A 35 -12.48 14.31 3.29
CA ARG A 35 -13.57 13.37 3.04
C ARG A 35 -13.08 11.94 3.11
N ALA A 36 -13.72 11.09 3.93
CA ALA A 36 -13.42 9.66 3.99
C ALA A 36 -13.56 9.00 2.61
N VAL A 37 -12.61 8.11 2.30
CA VAL A 37 -12.57 7.36 1.03
C VAL A 37 -12.34 5.88 1.29
N GLU A 38 -12.82 5.08 0.36
CA GLU A 38 -12.53 3.65 0.27
C GLU A 38 -11.44 3.41 -0.77
N TRP A 39 -10.84 2.23 -0.71
CA TRP A 39 -9.84 1.79 -1.68
C TRP A 39 -10.43 0.79 -2.65
N ALA A 40 -10.00 0.86 -3.90
CA ALA A 40 -10.23 -0.19 -4.89
C ALA A 40 -8.93 -0.45 -5.66
N ALA A 41 -8.67 -1.69 -6.02
CA ALA A 41 -7.51 -2.00 -6.86
C ALA A 41 -7.76 -1.52 -8.29
N SER A 42 -6.75 -0.94 -8.94
CA SER A 42 -6.90 -0.38 -10.30
C SER A 42 -7.15 -1.46 -11.36
N ASP A 43 -6.65 -2.66 -11.12
CA ASP A 43 -6.71 -3.85 -11.96
C ASP A 43 -7.96 -4.71 -11.72
N LEU A 44 -8.64 -4.56 -10.59
CA LEU A 44 -9.89 -5.24 -10.27
C LEU A 44 -11.06 -4.26 -10.37
N ALA A 45 -11.79 -4.36 -11.49
CA ALA A 45 -12.92 -3.48 -11.76
C ALA A 45 -14.09 -3.77 -10.81
N GLY A 46 -14.20 -2.96 -9.74
CA GLY A 46 -15.45 -2.82 -8.98
C GLY A 46 -15.41 -3.29 -7.54
N GLU A 47 -14.44 -4.11 -7.16
CA GLU A 47 -14.39 -4.65 -5.80
C GLU A 47 -13.69 -3.69 -4.84
N PRO A 48 -14.30 -3.41 -3.66
CA PRO A 48 -13.61 -2.69 -2.60
C PRO A 48 -12.38 -3.51 -2.18
N ALA A 49 -11.22 -2.87 -2.24
CA ALA A 49 -9.97 -3.44 -1.74
C ALA A 49 -9.85 -3.15 -0.25
N SER A 50 -9.26 -4.09 0.50
CA SER A 50 -9.01 -3.99 1.94
C SER A 50 -8.05 -2.86 2.37
N GLY A 51 -7.60 -2.03 1.43
CA GLY A 51 -6.54 -1.05 1.62
C GLY A 51 -5.13 -1.65 1.69
N GLN A 52 -4.98 -2.95 1.41
CA GLN A 52 -3.68 -3.61 1.35
C GLN A 52 -2.88 -3.14 0.13
N LEU A 53 -1.62 -2.76 0.37
CA LEU A 53 -0.68 -2.41 -0.68
C LEU A 53 0.13 -3.65 -1.05
N LEU A 54 -0.25 -4.28 -2.16
CA LEU A 54 0.43 -5.48 -2.68
C LEU A 54 1.52 -5.09 -3.69
N PRO A 55 2.59 -5.89 -3.83
CA PRO A 55 3.60 -5.66 -4.86
C PRO A 55 2.99 -5.59 -6.27
N GLY A 56 3.30 -4.52 -7.01
CA GLY A 56 2.79 -4.28 -8.36
C GLY A 56 1.36 -3.74 -8.44
N GLN A 57 0.62 -3.71 -7.33
CA GLN A 57 -0.74 -3.20 -7.29
C GLN A 57 -0.78 -1.67 -7.11
N THR A 58 -1.81 -1.04 -7.69
CA THR A 58 -2.14 0.36 -7.41
C THR A 58 -3.55 0.44 -6.84
N LEU A 59 -3.71 1.18 -5.73
CA LEU A 59 -5.01 1.44 -5.12
C LEU A 59 -5.53 2.80 -5.56
N VAL A 60 -6.80 2.88 -5.93
CA VAL A 60 -7.51 4.10 -6.30
C VAL A 60 -8.44 4.49 -5.18
N ALA A 61 -8.34 5.74 -4.72
CA ALA A 61 -9.28 6.30 -3.74
C ALA A 61 -10.65 6.51 -4.39
N ARG A 62 -11.70 6.06 -3.71
CA ARG A 62 -13.08 6.18 -4.16
C ARG A 62 -13.98 6.79 -3.08
N ALA A 63 -15.00 7.51 -3.51
CA ALA A 63 -16.08 7.98 -2.66
C ALA A 63 -17.41 7.61 -3.32
N ALA A 64 -18.30 6.93 -2.58
CA ALA A 64 -19.55 6.38 -3.11
C ALA A 64 -19.33 5.55 -4.39
N GLY A 65 -18.31 4.67 -4.38
CA GLY A 65 -17.98 3.78 -5.50
C GLY A 65 -17.27 4.42 -6.69
N LEU A 66 -17.13 5.74 -6.75
CA LEU A 66 -16.51 6.46 -7.86
C LEU A 66 -15.09 6.95 -7.52
N PRO A 67 -14.13 6.89 -8.46
CA PRO A 67 -12.82 7.51 -8.30
C PRO A 67 -12.93 9.00 -7.98
N ILE A 68 -12.15 9.47 -7.00
CA ILE A 68 -12.13 10.89 -6.59
C ILE A 68 -10.76 11.53 -6.90
N ALA A 69 -10.75 12.78 -7.34
CA ALA A 69 -9.58 13.64 -7.37
C ALA A 69 -9.57 14.63 -6.19
N GLY A 70 -8.39 15.09 -5.79
CA GLY A 70 -8.22 16.04 -4.68
C GLY A 70 -6.79 16.54 -4.58
N ARG A 71 -6.52 17.38 -3.59
CA ARG A 71 -5.21 18.01 -3.38
C ARG A 71 -4.39 17.33 -2.29
N ARG A 72 -5.05 16.82 -1.26
CA ARG A 72 -4.43 16.17 -0.11
C ARG A 72 -5.04 14.79 0.10
N LEU A 73 -4.18 13.78 0.09
CA LEU A 73 -4.50 12.44 0.56
C LEU A 73 -3.88 12.26 1.95
N THR A 74 -4.67 11.79 2.90
CA THR A 74 -4.22 11.39 4.24
C THR A 74 -4.64 9.95 4.47
N ALA A 75 -3.78 9.12 5.03
CA ALA A 75 -4.12 7.77 5.48
C ALA A 75 -3.19 7.37 6.62
N GLN A 76 -3.66 6.48 7.48
CA GLN A 76 -2.82 5.76 8.42
C GLN A 76 -2.21 4.56 7.70
N VAL A 77 -0.91 4.35 7.88
CA VAL A 77 -0.19 3.17 7.38
C VAL A 77 0.05 2.24 8.54
N ASP A 78 -0.54 1.06 8.47
CA ASP A 78 -0.22 -0.04 9.39
C ASP A 78 0.84 -0.94 8.73
N ILE A 79 1.84 -1.32 9.51
CA ILE A 79 2.95 -2.19 9.08
C ILE A 79 2.93 -3.46 9.93
N ASP A 80 2.63 -4.59 9.30
CA ASP A 80 2.64 -5.90 9.94
C ASP A 80 3.90 -6.65 9.52
N THR A 81 4.78 -6.94 10.46
CA THR A 81 6.05 -7.63 10.20
C THR A 81 6.01 -9.08 10.65
N GLU A 82 6.54 -9.99 9.83
CA GLU A 82 6.65 -11.41 10.14
C GLU A 82 8.09 -11.88 9.94
N LEU A 83 8.59 -12.65 10.90
CA LEU A 83 9.90 -13.28 10.87
C LEU A 83 9.72 -14.79 11.13
N PRO A 84 10.37 -15.66 10.35
CA PRO A 84 10.41 -17.08 10.67
C PRO A 84 11.29 -17.32 11.92
N ALA A 85 11.07 -18.43 12.62
CA ALA A 85 11.74 -18.71 13.90
C ALA A 85 13.27 -18.76 13.75
N GLU A 86 13.77 -19.26 12.61
CA GLU A 86 15.19 -19.36 12.30
C GLU A 86 15.85 -17.97 12.15
N ALA A 87 15.08 -16.93 11.83
CA ALA A 87 15.57 -15.55 11.78
C ALA A 87 15.74 -14.93 13.16
N LEU A 88 15.25 -15.59 14.22
CA LEU A 88 15.36 -15.14 15.60
C LEU A 88 16.61 -15.70 16.30
N GLU A 89 17.34 -16.63 15.68
CA GLU A 89 18.63 -17.11 16.18
C GLU A 89 19.73 -16.05 16.00
N VAL A 90 19.70 -15.05 16.87
CA VAL A 90 20.63 -13.91 16.85
C VAL A 90 21.62 -14.04 18.00
N ARG A 91 22.92 -13.91 17.72
CA ARG A 91 23.98 -14.01 18.73
C ARG A 91 24.21 -12.73 19.53
N ASP A 92 23.91 -11.58 18.94
CA ASP A 92 24.06 -10.26 19.55
C ASP A 92 22.95 -9.34 19.03
N GLU A 93 23.20 -8.63 17.92
CA GLU A 93 22.22 -7.77 17.26
C GLU A 93 22.06 -8.15 15.78
N THR A 94 20.85 -8.03 15.26
CA THR A 94 20.58 -8.13 13.82
C THR A 94 19.62 -7.05 13.39
N HIS A 95 20.09 -6.21 12.46
CA HIS A 95 19.27 -5.18 11.84
C HIS A 95 18.33 -5.81 10.81
N LEU A 96 17.05 -5.49 10.93
CA LEU A 96 16.00 -5.90 10.01
C LEU A 96 15.50 -4.66 9.28
N GLU A 97 15.73 -4.63 7.97
CA GLU A 97 15.38 -3.48 7.14
C GLU A 97 14.38 -3.87 6.07
N GLY A 98 13.33 -3.06 5.93
CA GLY A 98 12.40 -3.10 4.82
C GLY A 98 12.55 -1.81 4.02
N HIS A 99 12.75 -1.93 2.71
CA HIS A 99 12.98 -0.79 1.84
C HIS A 99 11.83 -0.59 0.86
N GLY A 100 11.48 0.67 0.61
CA GLY A 100 10.53 1.02 -0.44
C GLY A 100 10.06 2.47 -0.36
N ARG A 101 9.10 2.81 -1.22
CA ARG A 101 8.53 4.15 -1.31
C ARG A 101 7.04 4.11 -1.66
N PHE A 102 6.31 5.07 -1.12
CA PHE A 102 4.97 5.36 -1.58
C PHE A 102 5.02 6.25 -2.82
N GLU A 103 4.23 5.91 -3.83
CA GLU A 103 4.06 6.73 -5.03
C GLU A 103 2.61 7.15 -5.15
N LEU A 104 2.39 8.46 -5.06
CA LEU A 104 1.10 9.08 -5.33
C LEU A 104 0.94 9.29 -6.84
N ILE A 105 -0.09 8.70 -7.41
CA ILE A 105 -0.39 8.72 -8.84
C ILE A 105 -1.65 9.55 -9.05
N SER A 106 -1.55 10.59 -9.87
CA SER A 106 -2.73 11.29 -10.38
C SER A 106 -3.30 10.48 -11.53
N PRO A 107 -4.59 10.06 -11.48
CA PRO A 107 -5.22 9.46 -12.65
C PRO A 107 -5.20 10.49 -13.78
N ALA A 108 -4.85 10.05 -15.00
CA ALA A 108 -4.87 10.92 -16.16
C ALA A 108 -6.28 11.51 -16.31
N VAL A 109 -6.36 12.84 -16.38
CA VAL A 109 -7.60 13.51 -16.78
C VAL A 109 -7.85 13.09 -18.23
N PRO A 110 -9.01 12.49 -18.57
CA PRO A 110 -9.32 12.23 -19.97
C PRO A 110 -9.26 13.55 -20.73
N PRO A 111 -8.65 13.61 -21.93
CA PRO A 111 -8.73 14.82 -22.75
C PRO A 111 -10.21 15.14 -22.95
N ASN A 112 -10.60 16.41 -22.72
CA ASN A 112 -11.94 16.91 -23.03
C ASN A 112 -12.33 16.43 -24.45
N GLN A 113 -13.44 15.71 -24.55
CA GLN A 113 -14.16 15.57 -25.81
C GLN A 113 -14.99 16.83 -26.05
#